data_AF-A0A2V8BVU1-F1
#
_entry.id   AF-A0A2V8BVU1-F1
#
_cell.length_a   1.000
_cell.length_b   1.000
_cell.length_c   1.000
_cell.angle_alpha   90.00
_cell.angle_beta   90.00
_cell.angle_gamma   90.00
#
_symmetry.space_group_name_H-M   'P 1'
#
loop_
_entity.id
_entity.type
_entity.pdbx_description
1 polymer ?
#
loop_
_entity_poly.entity_id
_entity_poly.type
_entity_poly.pdbx_seq_one_letter_code
_entity_poly.pdbx_strand_id
1 'polypeptide(L)'
;MKRLALIIAGTVTAAAVPASAQPTAARAAAEQRYQIGQMERVLEGAVEHGVTVTRDRVQALAQVPADLLVSDNAHARGFRLEGYGVFFDIVVPSFETTLTWSLRTLDQNDLGLDSALRTLQSHIKTAGDPNLEQALKRLELQVNPGVLARTAVPDVADARTTTGSAASTTADKPPADDPILTDPNEAYRTEVTQALKDAMLAHSGSLGIGLNEWLTIAAKGNDDRPRLAPADSDARTRIIRLRGSDLAEFLAGRISKEEALQRIEVRIF
;
A
#
# COMPACT_ATOMS: atom_id res chain seq x y z
N MET A 1 -8.27 79.82 -52.11
CA MET A 1 -8.03 79.08 -50.84
C MET A 1 -8.77 77.76 -50.92
N LYS A 2 -8.04 76.65 -51.09
CA LYS A 2 -8.56 75.31 -51.42
C LYS A 2 -8.23 74.40 -50.23
N ARG A 3 -9.23 73.93 -49.48
CA ARG A 3 -9.02 72.98 -48.37
C ARG A 3 -9.28 71.57 -48.90
N LEU A 4 -8.20 70.79 -49.00
CA LEU A 4 -8.20 69.36 -49.30
C LEU A 4 -8.44 68.62 -47.97
N ALA A 5 -9.53 67.86 -47.87
CA ALA A 5 -9.76 66.94 -46.75
C ALA A 5 -9.36 65.54 -47.22
N LEU A 6 -8.26 65.03 -46.65
CA LEU A 6 -7.72 63.70 -46.89
C LEU A 6 -8.43 62.71 -45.97
N ILE A 7 -9.29 61.84 -46.52
CA ILE A 7 -9.94 60.75 -45.78
C ILE A 7 -9.00 59.55 -45.83
N ILE A 8 -8.40 59.21 -44.68
CA ILE A 8 -7.58 58.02 -44.51
C ILE A 8 -8.51 56.84 -44.22
N ALA A 9 -8.70 55.97 -45.22
CA ALA A 9 -9.40 54.70 -45.07
C ALA A 9 -8.49 53.71 -44.31
N GLY A 10 -8.80 53.48 -43.03
CA GLY A 10 -8.15 52.45 -42.22
C GLY A 10 -8.66 51.07 -42.61
N THR A 11 -7.85 50.31 -43.34
CA THR A 11 -8.06 48.89 -43.59
C THR A 11 -7.78 48.10 -42.31
N VAL A 12 -8.84 47.59 -41.68
CA VAL A 12 -8.73 46.58 -40.60
C VAL A 12 -8.39 45.24 -41.26
N THR A 13 -7.12 44.85 -41.23
CA THR A 13 -6.70 43.50 -41.57
C THR A 13 -7.11 42.57 -40.43
N ALA A 14 -8.24 41.88 -40.58
CA ALA A 14 -8.59 40.73 -39.76
C ALA A 14 -7.58 39.60 -40.04
N ALA A 15 -6.67 39.37 -39.11
CA ALA A 15 -5.80 38.20 -39.13
C ALA A 15 -6.68 36.94 -38.92
N ALA A 16 -6.92 36.20 -39.99
CA ALA A 16 -7.56 34.90 -39.93
C ALA A 16 -6.63 33.91 -39.20
N VAL A 17 -6.99 33.56 -37.97
CA VAL A 17 -6.35 32.46 -37.24
C VAL A 17 -6.69 31.17 -38.00
N PRO A 18 -5.70 30.32 -38.37
CA PRO A 18 -5.99 29.11 -39.13
C PRO A 18 -6.79 28.13 -38.26
N ALA A 19 -8.05 27.89 -38.63
CA ALA A 19 -8.98 26.97 -37.98
C ALA A 19 -8.58 25.48 -38.05
N SER A 20 -7.43 25.15 -38.66
CA SER A 20 -6.94 23.79 -38.86
C SER A 20 -6.04 23.25 -37.73
N ALA A 21 -5.63 24.08 -36.77
CA ALA A 21 -4.78 23.67 -35.65
C ALA A 21 -5.54 23.21 -34.38
N GLN A 22 -6.82 23.55 -34.25
CA GLN A 22 -7.65 23.19 -33.08
C GLN A 22 -8.03 21.70 -32.96
N PRO A 23 -8.28 20.91 -34.04
CA PRO A 23 -8.74 19.53 -33.88
C PRO A 23 -7.64 18.53 -33.46
N THR A 24 -6.37 18.79 -33.79
CA THR A 24 -5.24 17.91 -33.44
C THR A 24 -4.77 18.09 -32.00
N ALA A 25 -4.61 19.34 -31.55
CA ALA A 25 -4.22 19.63 -30.17
C ALA A 25 -5.27 19.15 -29.15
N ALA A 26 -6.57 19.35 -29.45
CA ALA A 26 -7.65 18.88 -28.59
C ALA A 26 -7.70 17.34 -28.48
N ARG A 27 -7.42 16.62 -29.58
CA ARG A 27 -7.34 15.16 -29.58
C ARG A 27 -6.16 14.63 -28.78
N ALA A 28 -4.97 15.20 -28.95
CA ALA A 28 -3.78 14.82 -28.18
C ALA A 28 -4.01 15.01 -26.67
N ALA A 29 -4.62 16.13 -26.27
CA ALA A 29 -4.97 16.37 -24.87
C ALA A 29 -6.00 15.37 -24.33
N ALA A 30 -6.99 14.96 -25.13
CA ALA A 30 -7.97 13.95 -24.76
C ALA A 30 -7.34 12.56 -24.61
N GLU A 31 -6.47 12.18 -25.54
CA GLU A 31 -5.73 10.92 -25.51
C GLU A 31 -4.81 10.82 -24.30
N GLN A 32 -4.12 11.91 -23.97
CA GLN A 32 -3.25 11.97 -22.80
C GLN A 32 -4.03 11.81 -21.49
N ARG A 33 -5.19 12.46 -21.35
CA ARG A 33 -6.07 12.27 -20.18
C ARG A 33 -6.58 10.84 -20.09
N TYR A 34 -6.89 10.22 -21.23
CA TYR A 34 -7.29 8.83 -21.28
C TYR A 34 -6.15 7.91 -20.80
N GLN A 35 -4.92 8.10 -21.27
CA GLN A 35 -3.76 7.32 -20.82
C GLN A 35 -3.50 7.48 -19.33
N ILE A 36 -3.59 8.71 -18.80
CA ILE A 36 -3.48 8.97 -17.36
C ILE A 36 -4.58 8.22 -16.59
N GLY A 37 -5.84 8.29 -17.03
CA GLY A 37 -6.94 7.56 -16.39
C GLY A 37 -6.86 6.04 -16.51
N GLN A 38 -6.16 5.51 -17.52
CA GLN A 38 -5.82 4.08 -17.57
C GLN A 38 -4.77 3.74 -16.52
N MET A 39 -3.73 4.57 -16.38
CA MET A 39 -2.70 4.39 -15.37
C MET A 39 -3.26 4.53 -13.94
N GLU A 40 -4.19 5.45 -13.69
CA GLU A 40 -4.86 5.58 -12.38
C GLU A 40 -5.46 4.24 -11.94
N ARG A 41 -6.24 3.59 -12.81
CA ARG A 41 -6.83 2.27 -12.52
C ARG A 41 -5.81 1.17 -12.32
N VAL A 42 -4.71 1.20 -13.06
CA VAL A 42 -3.61 0.23 -12.89
C VAL A 42 -2.97 0.40 -11.52
N LEU A 43 -2.75 1.65 -11.08
CA LEU A 43 -2.16 1.96 -9.79
C LEU A 43 -3.10 1.61 -8.63
N GLU A 44 -4.40 1.88 -8.76
CA GLU A 44 -5.42 1.42 -7.81
C GLU A 44 -5.41 -0.12 -7.68
N GLY A 45 -5.44 -0.83 -8.81
CA GLY A 45 -5.37 -2.29 -8.82
C GLY A 45 -4.06 -2.84 -8.25
N ALA A 46 -2.95 -2.14 -8.40
CA ALA A 46 -1.68 -2.52 -7.78
C ALA A 46 -1.73 -2.41 -6.24
N VAL A 47 -2.37 -1.37 -5.71
CA VAL A 47 -2.59 -1.24 -4.26
C VAL A 47 -3.52 -2.34 -3.75
N GLU A 48 -4.62 -2.60 -4.45
CA GLU A 48 -5.56 -3.69 -4.13
C GLU A 48 -4.89 -5.08 -4.17
N HIS A 49 -3.96 -5.28 -5.09
CA HIS A 49 -3.18 -6.50 -5.14
C HIS A 49 -2.29 -6.64 -3.90
N GLY A 50 -1.57 -5.58 -3.50
CA GLY A 50 -0.77 -5.57 -2.27
C GLY A 50 -1.61 -5.83 -1.01
N VAL A 51 -2.82 -5.27 -0.96
CA VAL A 51 -3.82 -5.57 0.07
C VAL A 51 -4.15 -7.06 0.09
N THR A 52 -4.49 -7.64 -1.05
CA THR A 52 -4.90 -9.05 -1.16
C THR A 52 -3.78 -9.99 -0.72
N VAL A 53 -2.55 -9.76 -1.20
CA VAL A 53 -1.37 -10.55 -0.84
C VAL A 53 -1.13 -10.50 0.68
N THR A 54 -1.22 -9.31 1.27
CA THR A 54 -1.00 -9.14 2.70
C THR A 54 -2.11 -9.81 3.51
N ARG A 55 -3.36 -9.68 3.07
CA ARG A 55 -4.53 -10.30 3.68
C ARG A 55 -4.41 -11.82 3.70
N ASP A 56 -4.08 -12.43 2.57
CA ASP A 56 -3.92 -13.87 2.43
C ASP A 56 -2.81 -14.38 3.37
N ARG A 57 -1.71 -13.65 3.45
CA ARG A 57 -0.56 -14.01 4.30
C ARG A 57 -0.86 -13.85 5.79
N VAL A 58 -1.58 -12.79 6.18
CA VAL A 58 -2.05 -12.59 7.56
C VAL A 58 -3.07 -13.66 7.95
N GLN A 59 -4.01 -14.01 7.06
CA GLN A 59 -4.99 -15.06 7.32
C GLN A 59 -4.32 -16.42 7.53
N ALA A 60 -3.31 -16.75 6.72
CA ALA A 60 -2.55 -17.99 6.83
C ALA A 60 -1.75 -18.08 8.14
N LEU A 61 -1.13 -16.98 8.57
CA LEU A 61 -0.21 -16.97 9.71
C LEU A 61 -0.87 -16.66 11.06
N ALA A 62 -1.92 -15.84 11.07
CA ALA A 62 -2.51 -15.31 12.29
C ALA A 62 -3.93 -15.84 12.59
N GLN A 63 -4.55 -16.58 11.66
CA GLN A 63 -5.92 -17.13 11.79
C GLN A 63 -6.97 -16.07 12.16
N VAL A 64 -6.73 -14.81 11.76
CA VAL A 64 -7.63 -13.68 12.03
C VAL A 64 -8.67 -13.59 10.90
N PRO A 65 -9.96 -13.30 11.19
CA PRO A 65 -10.94 -13.04 10.15
C PRO A 65 -10.53 -11.84 9.29
N ALA A 66 -10.37 -12.09 7.99
CA ALA A 66 -9.81 -11.17 7.02
C ALA A 66 -10.67 -9.91 6.76
N ASP A 67 -11.96 -9.95 7.10
CA ASP A 67 -12.95 -8.91 6.79
C ASP A 67 -12.87 -7.63 7.63
N LEU A 68 -12.01 -7.60 8.64
CA LEU A 68 -11.81 -6.44 9.51
C LEU A 68 -10.50 -5.69 9.27
N LEU A 69 -9.73 -6.06 8.24
CA LEU A 69 -8.35 -5.60 8.09
C LEU A 69 -8.17 -4.38 7.17
N VAL A 70 -9.17 -4.01 6.37
CA VAL A 70 -9.07 -2.89 5.41
C VAL A 70 -10.38 -2.12 5.38
N SER A 71 -10.28 -0.81 5.61
CA SER A 71 -11.43 0.10 5.76
C SER A 71 -11.96 0.63 4.41
N ASP A 72 -11.06 0.90 3.46
CA ASP A 72 -11.36 1.74 2.29
C ASP A 72 -10.78 1.19 0.98
N ASN A 73 -11.27 1.73 -0.14
CA ASN A 73 -10.72 1.45 -1.46
C ASN A 73 -9.52 2.36 -1.77
N ALA A 74 -8.61 1.86 -2.59
CA ALA A 74 -7.51 2.68 -3.11
C ALA A 74 -8.03 3.72 -4.11
N HIS A 75 -7.44 4.91 -4.09
CA HIS A 75 -7.78 5.97 -5.04
C HIS A 75 -6.51 6.59 -5.63
N ALA A 76 -6.45 6.72 -6.95
CA ALA A 76 -5.33 7.34 -7.66
C ALA A 76 -5.79 8.56 -8.45
N ARG A 77 -4.97 9.61 -8.47
CA ARG A 77 -5.18 10.82 -9.26
C ARG A 77 -3.90 11.22 -9.97
N GLY A 78 -3.95 11.31 -11.29
CA GLY A 78 -2.83 11.64 -12.15
C GLY A 78 -2.88 13.07 -12.68
N PHE A 79 -1.69 13.66 -12.79
CA PHE A 79 -1.49 15.03 -13.25
C PHE A 79 -0.30 15.07 -14.20
N ARG A 80 -0.48 15.65 -15.39
CA ARG A 80 0.65 16.03 -16.24
C ARG A 80 1.16 17.39 -15.81
N LEU A 81 2.46 17.49 -15.62
CA LEU A 81 3.16 18.73 -15.33
C LEU A 81 4.12 19.03 -16.48
N GLU A 82 3.89 20.13 -17.19
CA GLU A 82 4.71 20.52 -18.34
C GLU A 82 6.18 20.70 -17.93
N GLY A 83 7.10 20.08 -18.67
CA GLY A 83 8.54 20.11 -18.41
C GLY A 83 9.01 19.28 -17.22
N TYR A 84 8.10 18.80 -16.37
CA TYR A 84 8.42 17.89 -15.27
C TYR A 84 8.11 16.44 -15.61
N GLY A 85 6.96 16.14 -16.23
CA GLY A 85 6.51 14.78 -16.52
C GLY A 85 5.11 14.49 -15.96
N VAL A 86 4.95 13.34 -15.30
CA VAL A 86 3.65 12.89 -14.75
C VAL A 86 3.76 12.61 -13.26
N PHE A 87 2.77 13.10 -12.51
CA PHE A 87 2.65 12.92 -11.07
C PHE A 87 1.35 12.20 -10.74
N PHE A 88 1.39 11.23 -9.84
CA PHE A 88 0.22 10.53 -9.30
C PHE A 88 0.16 10.71 -7.79
N ASP A 89 -0.99 11.17 -7.28
CA ASP A 89 -1.34 11.14 -5.86
C ASP A 89 -2.21 9.90 -5.61
N ILE A 90 -1.77 9.02 -4.72
CA ILE A 90 -2.44 7.76 -4.41
C ILE A 90 -2.77 7.73 -2.93
N VAL A 91 -4.05 7.54 -2.63
CA VAL A 91 -4.53 7.21 -1.29
C VAL A 91 -4.48 5.69 -1.13
N VAL A 92 -3.63 5.24 -0.21
CA VAL A 92 -3.46 3.85 0.18
C VAL A 92 -4.31 3.60 1.42
N PRO A 93 -5.18 2.59 1.41
CA PRO A 93 -6.04 2.31 2.56
C PRO A 93 -5.21 1.88 3.77
N SER A 94 -5.69 2.22 4.97
CA SER A 94 -5.06 1.74 6.20
C SER A 94 -5.30 0.24 6.36
N PHE A 95 -4.27 -0.44 6.87
CA PHE A 95 -4.37 -1.83 7.30
C PHE A 95 -4.64 -1.85 8.80
N GLU A 96 -5.87 -2.15 9.20
CA GLU A 96 -6.30 -2.15 10.60
C GLU A 96 -5.78 -3.41 11.28
N THR A 97 -4.62 -3.28 11.92
CA THR A 97 -4.04 -4.34 12.72
C THR A 97 -4.76 -4.36 14.08
N THR A 98 -5.78 -5.23 14.21
CA THR A 98 -6.60 -5.37 15.43
C THR A 98 -5.78 -5.52 16.73
N LEU A 99 -6.36 -5.12 17.87
CA LEU A 99 -5.81 -5.19 19.24
C LEU A 99 -5.11 -6.52 19.60
N THR A 100 -5.52 -7.63 18.98
CA THR A 100 -4.92 -8.96 19.07
C THR A 100 -3.40 -8.97 18.80
N TRP A 101 -2.91 -8.10 17.90
CA TRP A 101 -1.48 -8.00 17.60
C TRP A 101 -0.71 -7.35 18.75
N SER A 102 -1.18 -6.23 19.31
CA SER A 102 -0.54 -5.59 20.47
C SER A 102 -0.35 -6.56 21.65
N LEU A 103 -1.32 -7.45 21.88
CA LEU A 103 -1.24 -8.51 22.89
C LEU A 103 -0.17 -9.57 22.56
N ARG A 104 0.04 -9.90 21.28
CA ARG A 104 1.09 -10.83 20.83
C ARG A 104 2.48 -10.18 20.81
N THR A 105 2.60 -8.91 20.44
CA THR A 105 3.89 -8.19 20.46
C THR A 105 4.36 -7.96 21.90
N LEU A 106 3.44 -7.77 22.85
CA LEU A 106 3.76 -7.81 24.28
C LEU A 106 4.38 -9.17 24.65
N ASP A 107 3.75 -10.27 24.21
CA ASP A 107 4.22 -11.63 24.47
C ASP A 107 5.60 -11.93 23.86
N GLN A 108 5.85 -11.48 22.64
CA GLN A 108 7.14 -11.63 21.96
C GLN A 108 8.28 -10.83 22.61
N ASN A 109 7.99 -9.68 23.23
CA ASN A 109 9.01 -8.81 23.84
C ASN A 109 9.37 -9.20 25.28
N ASP A 110 9.01 -10.39 25.75
CA ASP A 110 9.13 -10.79 27.17
C ASP A 110 8.46 -9.78 28.13
N LEU A 111 7.47 -9.05 27.61
CA LEU A 111 6.54 -8.20 28.35
C LEU A 111 5.13 -8.83 28.37
N GLY A 112 5.05 -10.09 27.92
CA GLY A 112 3.85 -10.89 27.87
C GLY A 112 3.36 -11.25 29.25
N LEU A 113 2.08 -11.58 29.32
CA LEU A 113 1.48 -12.12 30.54
C LEU A 113 2.28 -13.32 31.08
N ASP A 114 2.76 -14.21 30.22
CA ASP A 114 3.52 -15.41 30.63
C ASP A 114 4.90 -15.09 31.23
N SER A 115 5.57 -14.04 30.74
CA SER A 115 6.85 -13.57 31.29
C SER A 115 6.64 -12.86 32.65
N ALA A 116 5.58 -12.07 32.77
CA ALA A 116 5.17 -11.41 34.00
C ALA A 116 4.72 -12.44 35.06
N LEU A 117 3.98 -13.47 34.65
CA LEU A 117 3.59 -14.59 35.52
C LEU A 117 4.79 -15.42 35.97
N ARG A 118 5.78 -15.69 35.09
CA ARG A 118 7.04 -16.36 35.47
C ARG A 118 7.86 -15.55 36.48
N THR A 119 7.96 -14.23 36.27
CA THR A 119 8.62 -13.30 37.20
C THR A 119 7.89 -13.22 38.54
N LEU A 120 6.55 -13.21 38.52
CA LEU A 120 5.73 -13.22 39.73
C LEU A 120 5.85 -14.56 40.47
N GLN A 121 5.84 -15.68 39.74
CA GLN A 121 6.01 -17.02 40.30
C GLN A 121 7.38 -17.19 40.96
N SER A 122 8.46 -16.66 40.36
CA SER A 122 9.79 -16.73 40.97
C SER A 122 9.84 -15.91 42.27
N HIS A 123 9.22 -14.73 42.29
CA HIS A 123 9.12 -13.89 43.48
C HIS A 123 8.31 -14.54 44.61
N ILE A 124 7.16 -15.15 44.28
CA ILE A 124 6.31 -15.86 45.23
C ILE A 124 7.01 -17.10 45.80
N LYS A 125 7.73 -17.87 44.96
CA LYS A 125 8.54 -19.01 45.41
C LYS A 125 9.66 -18.59 46.36
N THR A 126 10.27 -17.41 46.15
CA THR A 126 11.27 -16.86 47.07
C THR A 126 10.64 -16.35 48.37
N ALA A 127 9.42 -15.83 48.33
CA ALA A 127 8.68 -15.38 49.51
C ALA A 127 8.12 -16.55 50.36
N GLY A 128 7.84 -17.71 49.75
CA GLY A 128 7.43 -18.93 50.44
C GLY A 128 6.02 -18.90 51.05
N ASP A 129 5.13 -18.02 50.56
CA ASP A 129 3.77 -17.88 51.08
C ASP A 129 2.76 -18.78 50.32
N PRO A 130 2.16 -19.78 50.97
CA PRO A 130 1.22 -20.71 50.34
C PRO A 130 -0.11 -20.04 49.90
N ASN A 131 -0.51 -18.91 50.50
CA ASN A 131 -1.70 -18.19 50.08
C ASN A 131 -1.48 -17.47 48.75
N LEU A 132 -0.27 -16.95 48.51
CA LEU A 132 0.09 -16.29 47.25
C LEU A 132 0.18 -17.27 46.10
N GLU A 133 0.67 -18.49 46.34
CA GLU A 133 0.68 -19.56 45.33
C GLU A 133 -0.74 -19.97 44.89
N GLN A 134 -1.66 -20.08 45.84
CA GLN A 134 -3.06 -20.39 45.55
C GLN A 134 -3.76 -19.24 44.81
N ALA A 135 -3.46 -17.99 45.16
CA ALA A 135 -4.00 -16.82 44.47
C ALA A 135 -3.52 -16.75 43.02
N LEU A 136 -2.23 -17.00 42.77
CA LEU A 136 -1.65 -17.04 41.42
C LEU A 136 -2.33 -18.13 40.56
N LYS A 137 -2.51 -19.34 41.12
CA LYS A 137 -3.13 -20.45 40.40
C LYS A 137 -4.60 -20.20 40.05
N ARG A 138 -5.32 -19.44 40.87
CA ARG A 138 -6.69 -18.99 40.56
C ARG A 138 -6.71 -17.93 39.46
N LEU A 139 -5.73 -17.02 39.47
CA LEU A 139 -5.57 -16.02 38.43
C LEU A 139 -5.22 -16.66 37.08
N GLU A 140 -4.30 -17.63 37.05
CA GLU A 140 -3.97 -18.41 35.84
C GLU A 140 -5.20 -19.12 35.25
N LEU A 141 -6.06 -19.71 36.09
CA LEU A 141 -7.29 -20.37 35.65
C LEU A 141 -8.33 -19.40 35.06
N GLN A 142 -8.30 -18.14 35.50
CA GLN A 142 -9.28 -17.13 35.09
C GLN A 142 -8.81 -16.29 33.89
N VAL A 143 -7.50 -16.17 33.70
CA VAL A 143 -6.91 -15.35 32.62
C VAL A 143 -6.55 -16.20 31.39
N ASN A 144 -6.63 -17.53 31.45
CA ASN A 144 -6.36 -18.40 30.29
C ASN A 144 -7.37 -18.15 29.14
N PRO A 145 -6.93 -17.59 28.00
CA PRO A 145 -7.82 -17.23 26.89
C PRO A 145 -8.40 -18.46 26.15
N GLY A 146 -7.90 -19.67 26.43
CA GLY A 146 -8.43 -20.92 25.87
C GLY A 146 -9.87 -21.26 26.30
N VAL A 147 -10.42 -20.59 27.32
CA VAL A 147 -11.81 -20.79 27.76
C VAL A 147 -12.79 -19.97 26.92
N LEU A 148 -12.35 -18.87 26.29
CA LEU A 148 -13.22 -18.03 25.44
C LEU A 148 -13.37 -18.58 24.01
N ALA A 149 -12.41 -19.38 23.52
CA ALA A 149 -12.47 -19.97 22.18
C ALA A 149 -13.30 -21.27 22.08
N ARG A 150 -13.66 -21.90 23.21
CA ARG A 150 -14.37 -23.20 23.23
C ARG A 150 -15.89 -23.11 23.25
N THR A 151 -16.47 -21.92 23.18
CA THR A 151 -17.94 -21.74 23.21
C THR A 151 -18.56 -21.55 21.82
N ALA A 152 -17.76 -21.60 20.75
CA ALA A 152 -18.28 -21.54 19.38
C ALA A 152 -18.28 -22.94 18.72
N VAL A 153 -19.50 -23.43 18.49
CA VAL A 153 -19.94 -24.46 17.51
C VAL A 153 -19.87 -25.94 17.94
N PRO A 154 -21.01 -26.68 17.96
CA PRO A 154 -21.02 -28.13 17.96
C PRO A 154 -20.75 -28.69 16.55
N ASP A 155 -19.80 -29.62 16.48
CA ASP A 155 -19.41 -30.37 15.29
C ASP A 155 -20.44 -31.47 15.00
N VAL A 156 -21.01 -31.47 13.80
CA VAL A 156 -21.80 -32.58 13.25
C VAL A 156 -20.97 -33.19 12.12
N ALA A 157 -20.49 -34.38 12.40
CA ALA A 157 -19.81 -35.26 11.45
C ALA A 157 -20.69 -35.56 10.23
N ASP A 158 -20.17 -35.34 9.03
CA ASP A 158 -20.36 -36.31 7.94
C ASP A 158 -19.33 -36.16 6.82
N ALA A 159 -18.93 -37.33 6.32
CA ALA A 159 -17.82 -37.55 5.41
C ALA A 159 -18.13 -37.22 3.95
N ARG A 160 -17.09 -36.84 3.18
CA ARG A 160 -16.86 -37.33 1.81
C ARG A 160 -15.42 -37.06 1.35
N THR A 161 -14.75 -38.15 1.05
CA THR A 161 -13.47 -38.29 0.33
C THR A 161 -13.66 -38.01 -1.17
N THR A 162 -12.82 -37.15 -1.77
CA THR A 162 -12.37 -37.31 -3.18
C THR A 162 -11.18 -36.40 -3.52
N THR A 163 -10.00 -37.03 -3.61
CA THR A 163 -8.98 -36.96 -4.67
C THR A 163 -8.86 -35.69 -5.54
N GLY A 164 -7.68 -35.05 -5.52
CA GLY A 164 -7.30 -34.09 -6.55
C GLY A 164 -5.93 -33.41 -6.38
N SER A 165 -4.89 -34.04 -6.95
CA SER A 165 -3.65 -33.46 -7.46
C SER A 165 -2.68 -32.70 -6.52
N ALA A 166 -1.54 -33.35 -6.29
CA ALA A 166 -0.34 -32.78 -5.69
C ALA A 166 0.33 -31.78 -6.66
N ALA A 167 0.37 -30.51 -6.28
CA ALA A 167 1.38 -29.58 -6.77
C ALA A 167 2.53 -29.57 -5.76
N SER A 168 3.72 -29.87 -6.26
CA SER A 168 4.97 -30.00 -5.53
C SER A 168 5.29 -28.72 -4.73
N THR A 169 5.17 -28.79 -3.41
CA THR A 169 5.75 -27.78 -2.51
C THR A 169 7.25 -28.06 -2.40
N THR A 170 8.06 -27.26 -3.08
CA THR A 170 9.49 -27.20 -2.83
C THR A 170 9.73 -26.75 -1.39
N ALA A 171 10.31 -27.66 -0.61
CA ALA A 171 11.31 -27.45 0.42
C ALA A 171 11.07 -26.31 1.43
N ASP A 172 10.53 -26.72 2.57
CA ASP A 172 11.12 -26.54 3.91
C ASP A 172 12.26 -25.51 4.00
N LYS A 173 11.89 -24.29 4.38
CA LYS A 173 12.75 -23.35 5.10
C LYS A 173 12.08 -23.14 6.46
N PRO A 174 12.80 -23.24 7.59
CA PRO A 174 12.23 -22.94 8.90
C PRO A 174 11.64 -21.51 8.88
N PRO A 175 10.51 -21.23 9.54
CA PRO A 175 9.89 -19.90 9.56
C PRO A 175 10.75 -18.99 10.44
N ALA A 176 11.85 -18.50 9.86
CA ALA A 176 12.66 -17.45 10.44
C ALA A 176 11.99 -16.13 10.07
N ASP A 177 11.43 -15.46 11.08
CA ASP A 177 11.11 -14.04 11.11
C ASP A 177 10.35 -13.52 9.88
N ASP A 178 9.13 -14.01 9.65
CA ASP A 178 8.26 -13.40 8.64
C ASP A 178 7.95 -11.95 9.10
N PRO A 179 8.28 -10.91 8.33
CA PRO A 179 8.12 -9.52 8.75
C PRO A 179 6.67 -9.15 9.11
N ILE A 180 5.69 -9.89 8.56
CA ILE A 180 4.27 -9.74 8.94
C ILE A 180 4.03 -10.09 10.41
N LEU A 181 4.84 -10.97 10.99
CA LEU A 181 4.76 -11.35 12.39
C LEU A 181 5.37 -10.32 13.34
N THR A 182 6.27 -9.46 12.83
CA THR A 182 6.93 -8.41 13.61
C THR A 182 6.22 -7.08 13.46
N ASP A 183 5.94 -6.68 12.22
CA ASP A 183 5.23 -5.44 11.87
C ASP A 183 4.38 -5.64 10.59
N PRO A 184 3.09 -6.01 10.74
CA PRO A 184 2.20 -6.22 9.59
C PRO A 184 1.95 -4.94 8.79
N ASN A 185 2.05 -3.76 9.41
CA ASN A 185 1.83 -2.48 8.71
C ASN A 185 3.01 -2.16 7.79
N GLU A 186 4.25 -2.36 8.24
CA GLU A 186 5.42 -2.19 7.37
C GLU A 186 5.50 -3.26 6.28
N ALA A 187 5.09 -4.51 6.59
CA ALA A 187 4.98 -5.55 5.57
C ALA A 187 3.95 -5.18 4.50
N TYR A 188 2.74 -4.74 4.90
CA TYR A 188 1.72 -4.23 3.99
C TYR A 188 2.25 -3.10 3.10
N ARG A 189 2.89 -2.09 3.71
CA ARG A 189 3.47 -0.95 2.98
C ARG A 189 4.54 -1.38 1.99
N THR A 190 5.34 -2.38 2.34
CA THR A 190 6.39 -2.92 1.47
C THR A 190 5.78 -3.61 0.27
N GLU A 191 4.75 -4.44 0.46
CA GLU A 191 4.03 -5.10 -0.63
C GLU A 191 3.37 -4.09 -1.57
N VAL A 192 2.68 -3.07 -1.04
CA VAL A 192 2.09 -2.00 -1.84
C VAL A 192 3.16 -1.21 -2.60
N THR A 193 4.26 -0.86 -1.94
CA THR A 193 5.37 -0.13 -2.58
C THR A 193 5.92 -0.94 -3.76
N GLN A 194 6.09 -2.25 -3.58
CA GLN A 194 6.60 -3.13 -4.63
C GLN A 194 5.61 -3.26 -5.80
N ALA A 195 4.33 -3.45 -5.51
CA ALA A 195 3.29 -3.50 -6.53
C ALA A 195 3.21 -2.20 -7.35
N LEU A 196 3.33 -1.04 -6.68
CA LEU A 196 3.35 0.27 -7.35
C LEU A 196 4.57 0.44 -8.26
N LYS A 197 5.76 0.00 -7.83
CA LYS A 197 6.97 0.02 -8.67
C LYS A 197 6.82 -0.85 -9.91
N ASP A 198 6.27 -2.05 -9.74
CA ASP A 198 6.03 -2.98 -10.84
C ASP A 198 5.02 -2.43 -11.84
N ALA A 199 3.91 -1.86 -11.36
CA ALA A 199 2.92 -1.19 -12.18
C ALA A 199 3.52 0.00 -12.95
N MET A 200 4.35 0.79 -12.27
CA MET A 200 5.04 1.93 -12.85
C MET A 200 5.94 1.51 -14.03
N LEU A 201 6.66 0.39 -13.92
CA LEU A 201 7.51 -0.11 -15.02
C LEU A 201 6.69 -0.73 -16.16
N ALA A 202 5.68 -1.54 -15.83
CA ALA A 202 4.94 -2.31 -16.83
C ALA A 202 4.01 -1.46 -17.70
N HIS A 203 3.44 -0.37 -17.17
CA HIS A 203 2.34 0.34 -17.82
C HIS A 203 2.64 1.79 -18.23
N SER A 204 3.81 2.35 -17.87
CA SER A 204 4.11 3.78 -18.09
C SER A 204 4.52 4.14 -19.51
N GLY A 205 4.76 3.16 -20.40
CA GLY A 205 5.21 3.42 -21.76
C GLY A 205 4.24 4.27 -22.61
N SER A 206 2.94 4.22 -22.31
CA SER A 206 1.94 5.03 -23.00
C SER A 206 1.85 6.47 -22.50
N LEU A 207 2.44 6.79 -21.34
CA LEU A 207 2.32 8.13 -20.74
C LEU A 207 3.15 9.19 -21.48
N GLY A 208 3.99 8.81 -22.44
CA GLY A 208 4.76 9.77 -23.25
C GLY A 208 5.67 10.66 -22.41
N ILE A 209 6.39 10.07 -21.46
CA ILE A 209 7.33 10.75 -20.55
C ILE A 209 8.63 11.00 -21.30
N GLY A 210 9.08 12.25 -21.34
CA GLY A 210 10.34 12.63 -21.97
C GLY A 210 11.57 12.10 -21.21
N LEU A 211 12.73 12.01 -21.88
CA LEU A 211 13.96 11.47 -21.30
C LEU A 211 14.44 12.22 -20.05
N ASN A 212 14.19 13.53 -19.99
CA ASN A 212 14.54 14.40 -18.86
C ASN A 212 13.38 14.62 -17.89
N GLU A 213 12.22 14.03 -18.16
CA GLU A 213 11.03 14.12 -17.32
C GLU A 213 11.02 13.01 -16.26
N TRP A 214 10.16 13.16 -15.27
CA TRP A 214 9.96 12.29 -14.15
C TRP A 214 8.56 11.69 -14.15
N LEU A 215 8.50 10.43 -13.79
CA LEU A 215 7.30 9.77 -13.30
C LEU A 215 7.37 9.74 -11.78
N THR A 216 6.40 10.35 -11.11
CA THR A 216 6.35 10.38 -9.64
C THR A 216 5.02 9.87 -9.13
N ILE A 217 5.08 9.02 -8.10
CA ILE A 217 3.94 8.51 -7.36
C ILE A 217 4.11 8.94 -5.91
N ALA A 218 3.13 9.63 -5.34
CA ALA A 218 3.02 9.90 -3.92
C ALA A 218 1.96 8.96 -3.34
N ALA A 219 2.39 7.98 -2.54
CA ALA A 219 1.51 7.07 -1.83
C ALA A 219 1.32 7.56 -0.39
N LYS A 220 0.08 7.92 -0.05
CA LYS A 220 -0.30 8.50 1.24
C LYS A 220 -1.30 7.59 1.95
N GLY A 221 -1.13 7.37 3.26
CA GLY A 221 -2.09 6.62 4.07
C GLY A 221 -3.43 7.36 4.21
N ASN A 222 -4.53 6.61 4.27
CA ASN A 222 -5.84 7.17 4.58
C ASN A 222 -5.98 7.41 6.10
N ASP A 223 -5.48 8.54 6.59
CA ASP A 223 -5.54 8.91 8.02
C ASP A 223 -6.73 9.82 8.37
N ASP A 224 -7.91 9.55 7.81
CA ASP A 224 -9.16 10.12 8.33
C ASP A 224 -9.52 9.44 9.67
N ARG A 225 -8.73 9.69 10.72
CA ARG A 225 -9.00 9.18 12.09
C ARG A 225 -9.89 10.14 12.89
N PRO A 226 -10.87 9.63 13.66
CA PRO A 226 -11.47 10.35 14.77
C PRO A 226 -10.39 10.72 15.81
N ARG A 227 -10.36 11.98 16.25
CA ARG A 227 -9.33 12.63 17.12
C ARG A 227 -9.12 12.03 18.53
N LEU A 228 -9.55 10.81 18.80
CA LEU A 228 -9.67 10.24 20.14
C LEU A 228 -8.72 9.07 20.43
N ALA A 229 -7.94 8.61 19.46
CA ALA A 229 -6.86 7.63 19.68
C ALA A 229 -5.49 8.34 19.77
N PRO A 230 -4.52 7.81 20.57
CA PRO A 230 -3.15 8.30 20.55
C PRO A 230 -2.64 8.34 19.11
N ALA A 231 -1.96 9.43 18.74
CA ALA A 231 -1.42 9.61 17.41
C ALA A 231 -0.36 8.54 17.13
N ASP A 232 -0.73 7.47 16.44
CA ASP A 232 0.28 6.67 15.75
C ASP A 232 0.87 7.54 14.64
N SER A 233 2.12 7.94 14.86
CA SER A 233 2.92 8.86 14.06
C SER A 233 3.38 8.26 12.71
N ASP A 234 2.64 7.30 12.15
CA ASP A 234 3.09 6.46 11.04
C ASP A 234 2.36 6.71 9.72
N ALA A 235 1.60 7.78 9.63
CA ALA A 235 1.01 8.37 8.42
C ALA A 235 2.08 8.90 7.43
N ARG A 236 3.05 8.07 7.04
CA ARG A 236 4.19 8.50 6.23
C ARG A 236 3.85 8.47 4.75
N THR A 237 4.08 9.59 4.07
CA THR A 237 3.91 9.65 2.61
C THR A 237 5.15 9.09 1.93
N ARG A 238 5.00 8.07 1.10
CA ARG A 238 6.08 7.48 0.31
C ARG A 238 6.07 8.07 -1.10
N ILE A 239 7.11 8.81 -1.44
CA ILE A 239 7.32 9.36 -2.79
C ILE A 239 8.24 8.41 -3.57
N ILE A 240 7.72 7.84 -4.64
CA ILE A 240 8.39 6.91 -5.56
C ILE A 240 8.63 7.63 -6.88
N ARG A 241 9.87 7.68 -7.38
CA ARG A 241 10.22 8.43 -8.59
C ARG A 241 11.05 7.60 -9.55
N LEU A 242 10.76 7.73 -10.84
CA LEU A 242 11.49 7.12 -11.94
C LEU A 242 11.78 8.16 -13.01
N ARG A 243 13.02 8.19 -13.52
CA ARG A 243 13.40 9.09 -14.60
C ARG A 243 13.01 8.52 -15.95
N GLY A 244 12.57 9.37 -16.87
CA GLY A 244 12.17 8.98 -18.22
C GLY A 244 13.30 8.34 -19.02
N SER A 245 14.57 8.71 -18.79
CA SER A 245 15.73 8.06 -19.40
C SER A 245 15.86 6.60 -19.00
N ASP A 246 15.69 6.29 -17.71
CA ASP A 246 15.78 4.93 -17.18
C ASP A 246 14.59 4.09 -17.66
N LEU A 247 13.40 4.68 -17.68
CA LEU A 247 12.21 4.04 -18.24
C LEU A 247 12.41 3.72 -19.73
N ALA A 248 12.98 4.64 -20.51
CA ALA A 248 13.24 4.41 -21.93
C ALA A 248 14.27 3.28 -22.15
N GLU A 249 15.30 3.19 -21.31
CA GLU A 249 16.25 2.07 -21.34
C GLU A 249 15.59 0.73 -21.01
N PHE A 250 14.70 0.70 -20.02
CA PHE A 250 13.94 -0.49 -19.66
C PHE A 250 12.99 -0.93 -20.78
N LEU A 251 12.21 0.00 -21.33
CA LEU A 251 11.28 -0.28 -22.44
C LEU A 251 12.01 -0.69 -23.72
N ALA A 252 13.26 -0.25 -23.90
CA ALA A 252 14.13 -0.68 -24.99
C ALA A 252 14.82 -2.03 -24.72
N GLY A 253 14.59 -2.66 -23.56
CA GLY A 253 15.20 -3.93 -23.17
C GLY A 253 16.71 -3.85 -22.90
N ARG A 254 17.25 -2.64 -22.63
CA ARG A 254 18.68 -2.43 -22.36
C ARG A 254 19.07 -2.71 -20.92
N ILE A 255 18.10 -2.64 -20.00
CA ILE A 255 18.25 -2.95 -18.59
C ILE A 255 17.20 -3.97 -18.18
N SER A 256 17.51 -4.81 -17.20
CA SER A 256 16.55 -5.79 -16.66
C SER A 256 15.49 -5.11 -15.79
N LYS A 257 14.42 -5.84 -15.44
CA LYS A 257 13.41 -5.35 -14.50
C LYS A 257 14.03 -5.02 -13.14
N GLU A 258 14.93 -5.88 -12.66
CA GLU A 258 15.62 -5.73 -11.38
C GLU A 258 16.51 -4.48 -11.36
N GLU A 259 17.25 -4.25 -12.44
CA GLU A 259 18.07 -3.04 -12.60
C GLU A 259 17.19 -1.79 -12.66
N ALA A 260 16.07 -1.83 -13.38
CA ALA A 260 15.12 -0.73 -13.43
C ALA A 260 14.51 -0.43 -12.05
N LEU A 261 14.16 -1.48 -11.27
CA LEU A 261 13.65 -1.34 -9.90
C LEU A 261 14.67 -0.69 -8.94
N GLN A 262 15.96 -0.94 -9.14
CA GLN A 262 17.03 -0.31 -8.36
C GLN A 262 17.23 1.17 -8.70
N ARG A 263 16.91 1.59 -9.93
CA ARG A 263 16.97 3.00 -10.35
C ARG A 263 15.79 3.84 -9.85
N ILE A 264 14.74 3.20 -9.31
CA ILE A 264 13.60 3.92 -8.73
C ILE A 264 13.99 4.50 -7.37
N GLU A 265 13.84 5.81 -7.23
CA GLU A 265 14.06 6.51 -5.96
C GLU A 265 12.83 6.41 -5.07
N VAL A 266 13.00 6.01 -3.81
CA VAL A 266 11.93 6.01 -2.79
C VAL A 266 12.33 6.92 -1.64
N ARG A 267 11.48 7.90 -1.31
CA ARG A 267 11.65 8.82 -0.19
C ARG A 267 10.45 8.76 0.73
N ILE A 268 10.69 8.76 2.04
CA ILE A 268 9.65 8.69 3.06
C ILE A 268 9.62 10.03 3.79
N PHE A 269 8.44 10.62 3.92
CA PHE A 269 8.18 11.89 4.61
C PHE A 269 7.19 11.69 5.74
#